data_AF-A0A812NUB3-F1
#
_entry.id   AF-A0A812NUB3-F1
#
_cell.length_a   1.000
_cell.length_b   1.000
_cell.length_c   1.000
_cell.angle_alpha   90.00
_cell.angle_beta   90.00
_cell.angle_gamma   90.00
#
_symmetry.space_group_name_H-M   'P 1'
#
loop_
_entity.id
_entity.type
_entity.pdbx_description
1 polymer ?
#
loop_
_entity_poly.entity_id
_entity_poly.type
_entity_poly.pdbx_seq_one_letter_code
_entity_poly.pdbx_strand_id
1 'polypeptide(L)'
;MAAPPPPPAPPAPLAPPTRPKRPAPSGPDDAATRLQRWYRAVARRRSFMVIVNRARRRRKFLEERRRVAQRVCSAEAAIEEIRERLAMPSGHRLVGKWQEASKAEAATQVQSRWRSVRAKKKLVKLVGEQRYQEAIRKIQVFIRRRRQRQQQSPLVRTAVENPFWRPIQEERVRAIENSIVEKRKQWSSVTGRGLSTEQLKMQATAEYERFQQGVGRWHYDVWQTLLERAQAQRIIEAMEGRSFSNPPPYGVCSAYLLREAGEKHQGRKQSVSQARDLGDTKDVGMGQSVYVESQTEEQEANELLFALESKLGYNFSLPEV
;
A
#
# COMPACT_ATOMS: atom_id res chain seq x y z
N MET A 1 -31.36 -51.19 -45.69
CA MET A 1 -30.99 -51.04 -44.27
C MET A 1 -31.05 -49.56 -43.93
N ALA A 2 -32.03 -49.14 -43.13
CA ALA A 2 -32.26 -47.74 -42.78
C ALA A 2 -31.40 -47.33 -41.58
N ALA A 3 -30.76 -46.17 -41.66
CA ALA A 3 -29.90 -45.63 -40.61
C ALA A 3 -30.73 -45.22 -39.37
N PRO A 4 -30.22 -45.45 -38.15
CA PRO A 4 -30.92 -45.08 -36.92
C PRO A 4 -30.97 -43.55 -36.73
N PRO A 5 -32.04 -43.02 -36.11
CA PRO A 5 -32.19 -41.58 -35.89
C PRO A 5 -31.20 -41.05 -34.85
N PRO A 6 -30.80 -39.76 -34.96
CA PRO A 6 -29.86 -39.14 -34.03
C PRO A 6 -30.48 -38.93 -32.63
N PRO A 7 -29.66 -38.95 -31.57
CA PRO A 7 -30.13 -38.81 -30.19
C PRO A 7 -30.68 -37.38 -29.90
N PRO A 8 -31.66 -37.25 -29.00
CA PRO A 8 -32.24 -35.96 -28.63
C PRO A 8 -31.26 -35.07 -27.86
N ALA A 9 -31.31 -33.77 -28.15
CA ALA A 9 -30.48 -32.75 -27.51
C ALA A 9 -30.80 -32.60 -25.99
N PRO A 10 -29.80 -32.27 -25.15
CA PRO A 10 -29.99 -32.14 -23.72
C PRO A 10 -30.87 -30.92 -23.35
N PRO A 11 -31.66 -31.00 -22.26
CA PRO A 11 -32.55 -29.92 -21.83
C PRO A 11 -31.76 -28.70 -21.35
N ALA A 12 -32.25 -27.51 -21.70
CA ALA A 12 -31.68 -26.23 -21.29
C ALA A 12 -31.66 -26.08 -19.76
N PRO A 13 -30.63 -25.45 -19.18
CA PRO A 13 -30.52 -25.27 -17.74
C PRO A 13 -31.64 -24.38 -17.20
N LEU A 14 -32.41 -24.92 -16.25
CA LEU A 14 -33.43 -24.21 -15.47
C LEU A 14 -32.82 -22.96 -14.80
N ALA A 15 -33.39 -21.79 -15.11
CA ALA A 15 -33.03 -20.54 -14.44
C ALA A 15 -33.27 -20.64 -12.92
N PRO A 16 -32.40 -20.06 -12.08
CA PRO A 16 -32.56 -20.13 -10.63
C PRO A 16 -33.86 -19.44 -10.19
N PRO A 17 -34.59 -20.00 -9.19
CA PRO A 17 -35.83 -19.42 -8.72
C PRO A 17 -35.60 -18.01 -8.17
N THR A 18 -36.29 -17.04 -8.76
CA THR A 18 -36.34 -15.66 -8.28
C THR A 18 -36.92 -15.64 -6.88
N ARG A 19 -36.07 -15.40 -5.86
CA ARG A 19 -36.53 -15.20 -4.48
C ARG A 19 -37.49 -13.99 -4.46
N PRO A 20 -38.71 -14.11 -3.92
CA PRO A 20 -39.57 -12.95 -3.74
C PRO A 20 -38.87 -11.92 -2.83
N LYS A 21 -38.78 -10.68 -3.30
CA LYS A 21 -38.32 -9.53 -2.51
C LYS A 21 -39.16 -9.46 -1.24
N ARG A 22 -38.54 -9.60 -0.06
CA ARG A 22 -39.23 -9.41 1.21
C ARG A 22 -39.77 -7.98 1.29
N PRO A 23 -41.02 -7.77 1.71
CA PRO A 23 -41.56 -6.43 1.95
C PRO A 23 -40.73 -5.71 3.02
N ALA A 24 -40.51 -4.41 2.82
CA ALA A 24 -39.84 -3.54 3.77
C ALA A 24 -40.61 -3.56 5.12
N PRO A 25 -39.93 -3.54 6.28
CA PRO A 25 -40.60 -3.53 7.58
C PRO A 25 -41.53 -2.33 7.71
N SER A 26 -42.82 -2.60 7.91
CA SER A 26 -43.87 -1.60 8.09
C SER A 26 -44.23 -1.48 9.57
N GLY A 27 -43.74 -0.43 10.23
CA GLY A 27 -44.25 0.02 11.54
C GLY A 27 -43.54 -0.48 12.81
N PRO A 28 -43.77 0.20 13.95
CA PRO A 28 -43.16 -0.11 15.25
C PRO A 28 -43.58 -1.48 15.82
N ASP A 29 -44.79 -1.96 15.52
CA ASP A 29 -45.31 -3.27 15.99
C ASP A 29 -44.58 -4.46 15.33
N ASP A 30 -44.19 -4.29 14.06
CA ASP A 30 -43.36 -5.26 13.34
C ASP A 30 -41.94 -5.34 13.94
N ALA A 31 -41.39 -4.19 14.36
CA ALA A 31 -40.10 -4.14 15.03
C ALA A 31 -40.15 -4.81 16.42
N ALA A 32 -41.21 -4.57 17.19
CA ALA A 32 -41.44 -5.21 18.49
C ALA A 32 -41.59 -6.74 18.34
N THR A 33 -42.34 -7.21 17.36
CA THR A 33 -42.52 -8.64 17.07
C THR A 33 -41.20 -9.29 16.65
N ARG A 34 -40.38 -8.61 15.84
CA ARG A 34 -39.03 -9.09 15.45
C ARG A 34 -38.11 -9.19 16.66
N LEU A 35 -38.12 -8.20 17.55
CA LEU A 35 -37.36 -8.23 18.81
C LEU A 35 -37.79 -9.39 19.71
N GLN A 36 -39.10 -9.58 19.91
CA GLN A 36 -39.61 -10.71 20.69
C GLN A 36 -39.24 -12.07 20.09
N ARG A 37 -39.34 -12.23 18.75
CA ARG A 37 -38.90 -13.44 18.05
C ARG A 37 -37.41 -13.68 18.22
N TRP A 38 -36.60 -12.63 18.14
CA TRP A 38 -35.16 -12.70 18.37
C TRP A 38 -34.85 -13.13 19.81
N TYR A 39 -35.44 -12.51 20.83
CA TYR A 39 -35.26 -12.89 22.23
C TYR A 39 -35.69 -14.34 22.49
N ARG A 40 -36.84 -14.78 21.97
CA ARG A 40 -37.30 -16.18 22.08
C ARG A 40 -36.35 -17.15 21.38
N ALA A 41 -35.82 -16.79 20.20
CA ALA A 41 -34.82 -17.59 19.49
C ALA A 41 -33.51 -17.70 20.28
N VAL A 42 -33.04 -16.60 20.89
CA VAL A 42 -31.86 -16.57 21.75
C VAL A 42 -32.07 -17.41 23.01
N ALA A 43 -33.23 -17.30 23.66
CA ALA A 43 -33.58 -18.09 24.84
C ALA A 43 -33.62 -19.61 24.51
N ARG A 44 -34.29 -20.00 23.41
CA ARG A 44 -34.29 -21.39 22.93
C ARG A 44 -32.88 -21.90 22.64
N ARG A 45 -32.03 -21.08 22.00
CA ARG A 45 -30.64 -21.43 21.74
C ARG A 45 -29.85 -21.62 23.04
N ARG A 46 -30.05 -20.77 24.05
CA ARG A 46 -29.42 -20.93 25.37
C ARG A 46 -29.86 -22.25 26.02
N SER A 47 -31.15 -22.54 26.07
CA SER A 47 -31.68 -23.80 26.63
C SER A 47 -31.17 -25.02 25.87
N PHE A 48 -31.12 -24.97 24.54
CA PHE A 48 -30.55 -26.01 23.71
C PHE A 48 -29.06 -26.25 24.04
N MET A 49 -28.27 -25.18 24.18
CA MET A 49 -26.87 -25.30 24.56
C MET A 49 -26.69 -25.90 25.97
N VAL A 50 -27.60 -25.61 26.91
CA VAL A 50 -27.60 -26.26 28.23
C VAL A 50 -27.82 -27.76 28.10
N ILE A 51 -28.79 -28.20 27.30
CA ILE A 51 -29.05 -29.62 27.04
C ILE A 51 -27.85 -30.30 26.39
N VAL A 52 -27.28 -29.68 25.35
CA VAL A 52 -26.07 -30.19 24.66
C VAL A 52 -24.90 -30.30 25.64
N ASN A 53 -24.67 -29.29 26.47
CA ASN A 53 -23.61 -29.32 27.47
C ASN A 53 -23.84 -30.40 28.53
N ARG A 54 -25.09 -30.60 28.98
CA ARG A 54 -25.45 -31.70 29.90
C ARG A 54 -25.18 -33.06 29.27
N ALA A 55 -25.57 -33.27 28.01
CA ALA A 55 -25.29 -34.49 27.26
C ALA A 55 -23.79 -34.73 27.12
N ARG A 56 -23.00 -33.68 26.79
CA ARG A 56 -21.54 -33.76 26.70
C ARG A 56 -20.89 -34.15 28.03
N ARG A 57 -21.32 -33.54 29.14
CA ARG A 57 -20.85 -33.90 30.50
C ARG A 57 -21.21 -35.35 30.84
N ARG A 58 -22.44 -35.78 30.56
CA ARG A 58 -22.89 -37.15 30.81
C ARG A 58 -22.08 -38.17 30.01
N ARG A 59 -21.83 -37.90 28.72
CA ARG A 59 -20.96 -38.75 27.89
C ARG A 59 -19.56 -38.87 28.47
N LYS A 60 -18.93 -37.74 28.84
CA LYS A 60 -17.60 -37.73 29.46
C LYS A 60 -17.57 -38.57 30.75
N PHE A 61 -18.57 -38.41 31.62
CA PHE A 61 -18.70 -39.21 32.84
C PHE A 61 -18.86 -40.71 32.56
N LEU A 62 -19.67 -41.09 31.56
CA LEU A 62 -19.83 -42.50 31.18
C LEU A 62 -18.55 -43.08 30.56
N GLU A 63 -17.83 -42.30 29.76
CA GLU A 63 -16.52 -42.70 29.22
C GLU A 63 -15.49 -42.88 30.34
N GLU A 64 -15.47 -41.99 31.33
CA GLU A 64 -14.62 -42.13 32.53
C GLU A 64 -14.98 -43.40 33.32
N ARG A 65 -16.28 -43.67 33.56
CA ARG A 65 -16.71 -44.92 34.20
C ARG A 65 -16.32 -46.16 33.41
N ARG A 66 -16.50 -46.16 32.08
CA ARG A 66 -16.07 -47.28 31.21
C ARG A 66 -14.57 -47.51 31.30
N ARG A 67 -13.76 -46.45 31.31
CA ARG A 67 -12.30 -46.56 31.48
C ARG A 67 -11.89 -47.08 32.86
N VAL A 68 -12.66 -46.79 33.91
CA VAL A 68 -12.40 -47.36 35.25
C VAL A 68 -12.77 -48.84 35.24
N ALA A 69 -13.95 -49.21 34.73
CA ALA A 69 -14.37 -50.61 34.63
C ALA A 69 -13.39 -51.44 33.80
N GLN A 70 -12.96 -50.96 32.63
CA GLN A 70 -11.95 -51.63 31.80
C GLN A 70 -10.61 -51.82 32.54
N ARG A 71 -10.20 -50.86 33.38
CA ARG A 71 -8.99 -50.98 34.20
C ARG A 71 -9.13 -52.04 35.29
N VAL A 72 -10.29 -52.13 35.93
CA VAL A 72 -10.57 -53.16 36.93
C VAL A 72 -10.59 -54.54 36.28
N CYS A 73 -11.33 -54.74 35.19
CA CYS A 73 -11.39 -56.03 34.49
C CYS A 73 -10.02 -56.47 33.94
N SER A 74 -9.22 -55.54 33.39
CA SER A 74 -7.86 -55.87 32.95
C SER A 74 -6.92 -56.21 34.10
N ALA A 75 -7.09 -55.59 35.27
CA ALA A 75 -6.33 -55.96 36.47
C ALA A 75 -6.73 -57.34 37.00
N GLU A 76 -8.03 -57.66 36.99
CA GLU A 76 -8.54 -58.99 37.34
C GLU A 76 -7.99 -60.08 36.41
N ALA A 77 -8.06 -59.85 35.09
CA ALA A 77 -7.48 -60.77 34.10
C ALA A 77 -5.96 -60.97 34.29
N ALA A 78 -5.22 -59.90 34.61
CA ALA A 78 -3.79 -60.01 34.92
C ALA A 78 -3.52 -60.81 36.20
N ILE A 79 -4.38 -60.71 37.22
CA ILE A 79 -4.27 -61.52 38.45
C ILE A 79 -4.51 -62.99 38.15
N GLU A 80 -5.51 -63.32 37.32
CA GLU A 80 -5.78 -64.69 36.88
C GLU A 80 -4.59 -65.28 36.09
N GLU A 81 -4.04 -64.51 35.15
CA GLU A 81 -2.85 -64.92 34.39
C GLU A 81 -1.63 -65.17 35.29
N ILE A 82 -1.44 -64.36 36.34
CA ILE A 82 -0.37 -64.59 37.33
C ILE A 82 -0.62 -65.88 38.12
N ARG A 83 -1.88 -66.15 38.52
CA ARG A 83 -2.24 -67.38 39.25
C ARG A 83 -1.99 -68.63 38.40
N GLU A 84 -2.39 -68.61 37.14
CA GLU A 84 -2.13 -69.70 36.18
C GLU A 84 -0.62 -69.94 36.01
N ARG A 85 0.18 -68.87 35.90
CA ARG A 85 1.63 -68.98 35.76
C ARG A 85 2.32 -69.47 37.01
N LEU A 86 1.82 -69.15 38.20
CA LEU A 86 2.33 -69.67 39.46
C LEU A 86 2.00 -71.16 39.66
N ALA A 87 0.92 -71.66 39.06
CA ALA A 87 0.55 -73.08 39.10
C ALA A 87 1.48 -73.96 38.23
N MET A 88 2.24 -73.39 37.30
CA MET A 88 3.21 -74.12 36.48
C MET A 88 4.51 -74.46 37.25
N PRO A 89 5.21 -75.57 36.91
CA PRO A 89 6.53 -75.87 37.46
C PRO A 89 7.48 -74.70 37.18
N SER A 90 8.20 -74.23 38.21
CA SER A 90 9.05 -73.02 38.16
C SER A 90 8.33 -71.69 37.88
N GLY A 91 7.02 -71.63 38.12
CA GLY A 91 6.15 -70.47 37.88
C GLY A 91 6.66 -69.13 38.43
N HIS A 92 7.34 -69.13 39.57
CA HIS A 92 7.97 -67.93 40.13
C HIS A 92 8.96 -67.26 39.17
N ARG A 93 9.74 -68.04 38.40
CA ARG A 93 10.68 -67.49 37.40
C ARG A 93 9.95 -66.88 36.21
N LEU A 94 8.83 -67.48 35.78
CA LEU A 94 8.00 -66.98 34.69
C LEU A 94 7.31 -65.66 35.07
N VAL A 95 6.81 -65.56 36.31
CA VAL A 95 6.24 -64.31 36.83
C VAL A 95 7.31 -63.22 36.94
N GLY A 96 8.53 -63.55 37.40
CA GLY A 96 9.65 -62.60 37.44
C GLY A 96 9.98 -62.00 36.06
N LYS A 97 10.17 -62.85 35.05
CA LYS A 97 10.41 -62.41 33.66
C LYS A 97 9.27 -61.56 33.09
N TRP A 98 8.03 -61.92 33.40
CA TRP A 98 6.87 -61.15 32.95
C TRP A 98 6.79 -59.77 33.63
N GLN A 99 7.04 -59.70 34.94
CA GLN A 99 7.10 -58.41 35.65
C GLN A 99 8.21 -57.51 35.10
N GLU A 100 9.37 -58.07 34.75
CA GLU A 100 10.45 -57.33 34.10
C GLU A 100 10.06 -56.81 32.71
N ALA A 101 9.42 -57.65 31.88
CA ALA A 101 8.90 -57.24 30.58
C ALA A 101 7.83 -56.13 30.70
N SER A 102 6.87 -56.28 31.62
CA SER A 102 5.85 -55.25 31.87
C SER A 102 6.44 -53.94 32.38
N LYS A 103 7.49 -53.99 33.21
CA LYS A 103 8.23 -52.78 33.64
C LYS A 103 8.94 -52.11 32.47
N ALA A 104 9.55 -52.89 31.59
CA ALA A 104 10.20 -52.36 30.39
C ALA A 104 9.18 -51.70 29.45
N GLU A 105 8.04 -52.33 29.19
CA GLU A 105 6.95 -51.75 28.39
C GLU A 105 6.37 -50.49 29.03
N ALA A 106 6.15 -50.47 30.34
CA ALA A 106 5.70 -49.28 31.04
C ALA A 106 6.72 -48.13 30.89
N ALA A 107 8.02 -48.43 30.99
CA ALA A 107 9.08 -47.46 30.80
C ALA A 107 9.09 -46.89 29.35
N THR A 108 8.95 -47.74 28.32
CA THR A 108 8.87 -47.26 26.93
C THR A 108 7.64 -46.39 26.68
N GLN A 109 6.49 -46.74 27.26
CA GLN A 109 5.28 -45.92 27.19
C GLN A 109 5.46 -44.56 27.87
N VAL A 110 6.08 -44.51 29.05
CA VAL A 110 6.37 -43.26 29.75
C VAL A 110 7.32 -42.39 28.93
N GLN A 111 8.38 -42.97 28.37
CA GLN A 111 9.31 -42.26 27.49
C GLN A 111 8.61 -41.71 26.25
N SER A 112 7.76 -42.50 25.59
CA SER A 112 6.97 -42.07 24.43
C SER A 112 6.05 -40.90 24.78
N ARG A 113 5.31 -41.00 25.89
CA ARG A 113 4.44 -39.91 26.38
C ARG A 113 5.23 -38.65 26.68
N TRP A 114 6.38 -38.77 27.35
CA TRP A 114 7.25 -37.64 27.64
C TRP A 114 7.76 -36.96 26.36
N ARG A 115 8.19 -37.74 25.36
CA ARG A 115 8.58 -37.22 24.03
C ARG A 115 7.43 -36.47 23.36
N SER A 116 6.22 -37.01 23.41
CA SER A 116 5.02 -36.35 22.88
C SER A 116 4.69 -35.03 23.60
N VAL A 117 4.75 -35.02 24.93
CA VAL A 117 4.55 -33.79 25.72
C VAL A 117 5.60 -32.74 25.39
N ARG A 118 6.87 -33.13 25.27
CA ARG A 118 7.96 -32.24 24.87
C ARG A 118 7.75 -31.68 23.46
N ALA A 119 7.32 -32.50 22.51
CA ALA A 119 7.00 -32.08 21.15
C ALA A 119 5.82 -31.08 21.12
N LYS A 120 4.74 -31.35 21.88
CA LYS A 120 3.62 -30.42 22.02
C LYS A 120 4.06 -29.07 22.61
N LYS A 121 4.91 -29.09 23.65
CA LYS A 121 5.46 -27.86 24.24
C LYS A 121 6.26 -27.03 23.22
N LYS A 122 7.06 -27.69 22.37
CA LYS A 122 7.77 -27.01 21.27
C LYS A 122 6.80 -26.42 20.24
N LEU A 123 5.78 -27.18 19.84
CA LEU A 123 4.77 -26.69 18.89
C LEU A 123 4.03 -25.46 19.42
N VAL A 124 3.63 -25.45 20.70
CA VAL A 124 2.96 -24.30 21.31
C VAL A 124 3.84 -23.05 21.28
N LYS A 125 5.15 -23.19 21.51
CA LYS A 125 6.10 -22.07 21.39
C LYS A 125 6.16 -21.52 19.97
N LEU A 126 6.34 -22.40 18.98
CA LEU A 126 6.40 -22.01 17.56
C LEU A 126 5.12 -21.31 17.10
N VAL A 127 3.94 -21.83 17.49
CA VAL A 127 2.66 -21.18 17.19
C VAL A 127 2.55 -19.81 17.88
N GLY A 128 3.08 -19.69 19.10
CA GLY A 128 3.15 -18.41 19.80
C GLY A 128 4.03 -17.38 19.07
N GLU A 129 5.20 -17.80 18.60
CA GLU A 129 6.13 -16.95 17.83
C GLU A 129 5.51 -16.53 16.48
N GLN A 130 4.87 -17.45 15.77
CA GLN A 130 4.15 -17.14 14.53
C GLN A 130 3.05 -16.08 14.76
N ARG A 131 2.24 -16.24 15.81
CA ARG A 131 1.20 -15.26 16.18
C ARG A 131 1.79 -13.89 16.52
N TYR A 132 2.93 -13.87 17.21
CA TYR A 132 3.63 -12.63 17.53
C TYR A 132 4.13 -11.92 16.26
N GLN A 133 4.75 -12.66 15.32
CA GLN A 133 5.18 -12.11 14.03
C GLN A 133 3.99 -11.60 13.20
N GLU A 134 2.87 -12.32 13.17
CA GLU A 134 1.65 -11.86 12.51
C GLU A 134 1.10 -10.57 13.14
N ALA A 135 1.13 -10.46 14.47
CA ALA A 135 0.73 -9.24 15.17
C ALA A 135 1.62 -8.06 14.80
N ILE A 136 2.95 -8.26 14.77
CA ILE A 136 3.90 -7.23 14.32
C ILE A 136 3.59 -6.79 12.88
N ARG A 137 3.37 -7.74 11.96
CA ARG A 137 3.02 -7.42 10.56
C ARG A 137 1.74 -6.58 10.48
N LYS A 138 0.71 -6.92 11.27
CA LYS A 138 -0.54 -6.13 11.34
C LYS A 138 -0.29 -4.71 11.84
N ILE A 139 0.54 -4.54 12.88
CA ILE A 139 0.91 -3.23 13.40
C ILE A 139 1.69 -2.42 12.35
N GLN A 140 2.66 -3.02 11.67
CA GLN A 140 3.41 -2.35 10.61
C GLN A 140 2.50 -1.90 9.47
N VAL A 141 1.57 -2.75 9.02
CA VAL A 141 0.57 -2.37 8.00
C VAL A 141 -0.30 -1.23 8.48
N PHE A 142 -0.74 -1.26 9.73
CA PHE A 142 -1.52 -0.18 10.33
C PHE A 142 -0.74 1.15 10.35
N ILE A 143 0.52 1.14 10.80
CA ILE A 143 1.38 2.33 10.81
C ILE A 143 1.61 2.85 9.39
N ARG A 144 1.89 1.98 8.42
CA ARG A 144 2.05 2.37 7.00
C ARG A 144 0.77 3.04 6.46
N ARG A 145 -0.40 2.45 6.69
CA ARG A 145 -1.69 3.03 6.29
C ARG A 145 -1.98 4.34 6.99
N ARG A 146 -1.66 4.46 8.28
CA ARG A 146 -1.81 5.70 9.04
C ARG A 146 -0.91 6.80 8.48
N ARG A 147 0.35 6.50 8.18
CA ARG A 147 1.30 7.43 7.56
C ARG A 147 0.83 7.87 6.18
N GLN A 148 0.33 6.94 5.36
CA GLN A 148 -0.27 7.27 4.05
C GLN A 148 -1.50 8.18 4.17
N ARG A 149 -2.34 8.00 5.20
CA ARG A 149 -3.48 8.88 5.46
C ARG A 149 -3.08 10.26 6.00
N GLN A 150 -1.99 10.34 6.75
CA GLN A 150 -1.45 11.62 7.25
C GLN A 150 -0.67 12.38 6.18
N GLN A 151 -0.05 11.70 5.22
CA GLN A 151 0.55 12.32 4.05
C GLN A 151 -0.55 12.75 3.07
N GLN A 152 -0.99 14.01 3.19
CA GLN A 152 -1.91 14.64 2.23
C GLN A 152 -1.43 14.38 0.80
N SER A 153 -2.33 13.92 -0.08
CA SER A 153 -2.02 13.64 -1.49
C SER A 153 -1.39 14.86 -2.17
N PRO A 154 -0.55 14.70 -3.20
CA PRO A 154 0.10 15.84 -3.86
C PRO A 154 -0.96 16.80 -4.40
N LEU A 155 -2.06 16.25 -4.94
CA LEU A 155 -3.22 16.99 -5.42
C LEU A 155 -3.90 17.82 -4.34
N VAL A 156 -4.05 17.29 -3.12
CA VAL A 156 -4.65 18.05 -2.01
C VAL A 156 -3.71 19.15 -1.53
N ARG A 157 -2.39 18.89 -1.48
CA ARG A 157 -1.39 19.92 -1.16
C ARG A 157 -1.37 21.03 -2.20
N THR A 158 -1.36 20.68 -3.48
CA THR A 158 -1.30 21.66 -4.57
C THR A 158 -2.59 22.46 -4.66
N ALA A 159 -3.72 21.87 -4.33
CA ALA A 159 -4.98 22.58 -4.19
C ALA A 159 -4.94 23.68 -3.11
N VAL A 160 -4.33 23.38 -1.95
CA VAL A 160 -4.14 24.35 -0.85
C VAL A 160 -3.09 25.40 -1.20
N GLU A 161 -2.06 25.02 -1.95
CA GLU A 161 -0.97 25.91 -2.39
C GLU A 161 -1.37 26.81 -3.57
N ASN A 162 -2.40 26.44 -4.34
CA ASN A 162 -2.84 27.18 -5.51
C ASN A 162 -3.32 28.60 -5.12
N PRO A 163 -2.65 29.67 -5.60
CA PRO A 163 -2.99 31.05 -5.25
C PRO A 163 -4.36 31.50 -5.77
N PHE A 164 -4.93 30.81 -6.75
CA PHE A 164 -6.23 31.12 -7.37
C PHE A 164 -7.43 30.47 -6.67
N TRP A 165 -7.19 29.43 -5.87
CA TRP A 165 -8.26 28.75 -5.11
C TRP A 165 -8.37 29.26 -3.66
N ARG A 166 -7.46 30.15 -3.26
CA ARG A 166 -7.50 30.80 -1.95
C ARG A 166 -8.49 31.96 -1.97
N PRO A 167 -9.24 32.19 -0.87
CA PRO A 167 -10.06 33.38 -0.75
C PRO A 167 -9.17 34.63 -0.87
N ILE A 168 -9.63 35.60 -1.65
CA ILE A 168 -8.92 36.86 -1.85
C ILE A 168 -9.01 37.66 -0.55
N GLN A 169 -7.87 37.87 0.11
CA GLN A 169 -7.77 38.67 1.32
C GLN A 169 -7.64 40.16 0.97
N GLU A 170 -8.22 41.04 1.80
CA GLU A 170 -8.19 42.49 1.59
C GLU A 170 -6.76 43.05 1.48
N GLU A 171 -5.82 42.53 2.27
CA GLU A 171 -4.40 42.94 2.22
C GLU A 171 -3.77 42.70 0.84
N ARG A 172 -4.15 41.61 0.19
CA ARG A 172 -3.64 41.25 -1.14
C ARG A 172 -4.25 42.13 -2.21
N VAL A 173 -5.52 42.52 -2.07
CA VAL A 173 -6.17 43.52 -2.93
C VAL A 173 -5.45 44.85 -2.80
N ARG A 174 -5.22 45.32 -1.57
CA ARG A 174 -4.48 46.57 -1.31
C ARG A 174 -3.05 46.54 -1.87
N ALA A 175 -2.35 45.41 -1.75
CA ALA A 175 -1.01 45.26 -2.33
C ALA A 175 -1.03 45.35 -3.87
N ILE A 176 -2.02 44.72 -4.51
CA ILE A 176 -2.19 44.79 -5.97
C ILE A 176 -2.55 46.23 -6.39
N GLU A 177 -3.49 46.87 -5.71
CA GLU A 177 -3.87 48.27 -5.91
C GLU A 177 -2.66 49.20 -5.78
N ASN A 178 -1.86 49.04 -4.72
CA ASN A 178 -0.61 49.78 -4.55
C ASN A 178 0.36 49.54 -5.70
N SER A 179 0.53 48.29 -6.16
CA SER A 179 1.40 48.00 -7.31
C SER A 179 0.88 48.61 -8.61
N ILE A 180 -0.45 48.69 -8.80
CA ILE A 180 -1.07 49.34 -9.95
C ILE A 180 -0.81 50.85 -9.89
N VAL A 181 -0.93 51.46 -8.70
CA VAL A 181 -0.64 52.88 -8.48
C VAL A 181 0.86 53.17 -8.69
N GLU A 182 1.75 52.31 -8.22
CA GLU A 182 3.20 52.43 -8.44
C GLU A 182 3.57 52.28 -9.92
N LYS A 183 3.01 51.28 -10.60
CA LYS A 183 3.17 51.13 -12.06
C LYS A 183 2.57 52.30 -12.81
N ARG A 184 1.44 52.86 -12.37
CA ARG A 184 0.85 54.07 -12.95
C ARG A 184 1.81 55.27 -12.87
N LYS A 185 2.61 55.38 -11.79
CA LYS A 185 3.67 56.40 -11.70
C LYS A 185 4.80 56.16 -12.72
N GLN A 186 5.05 54.91 -13.11
CA GLN A 186 6.03 54.52 -14.15
C GLN A 186 5.48 54.66 -15.57
N TRP A 187 4.16 54.55 -15.77
CA TRP A 187 3.44 54.78 -17.03
C TRP A 187 3.35 56.27 -17.39
N SER A 188 4.48 56.98 -17.32
CA SER A 188 4.58 58.41 -17.62
C SER A 188 5.48 58.64 -18.85
N SER A 189 4.90 59.34 -19.83
CA SER A 189 5.52 60.07 -20.95
C SER A 189 6.23 59.31 -22.10
N VAL A 190 6.61 58.04 -21.96
CA VAL A 190 7.39 57.35 -23.01
C VAL A 190 6.55 56.38 -23.85
N THR A 191 5.66 55.59 -23.24
CA THR A 191 4.84 54.59 -23.96
C THR A 191 3.63 55.18 -24.71
N GLY A 192 3.22 56.41 -24.39
CA GLY A 192 2.03 57.06 -24.98
C GLY A 192 2.32 58.26 -25.88
N ARG A 193 3.58 58.52 -26.25
CA ARG A 193 3.90 59.66 -27.15
C ARG A 193 3.32 59.41 -28.55
N GLY A 194 2.35 60.22 -28.95
CA GLY A 194 1.82 60.26 -30.31
C GLY A 194 0.54 59.45 -30.57
N LEU A 195 -0.01 58.76 -29.56
CA LEU A 195 -1.27 58.03 -29.68
C LEU A 195 -2.45 58.91 -29.22
N SER A 196 -3.54 58.92 -29.98
CA SER A 196 -4.77 59.59 -29.56
C SER A 196 -5.41 58.87 -28.37
N THR A 197 -6.25 59.57 -27.60
CA THR A 197 -6.96 58.99 -26.44
C THR A 197 -7.83 57.79 -26.84
N GLU A 198 -8.34 57.75 -28.07
CA GLU A 198 -9.10 56.61 -28.60
C GLU A 198 -8.19 55.42 -28.94
N GLN A 199 -7.00 55.66 -29.48
CA GLN A 199 -6.05 54.59 -29.78
C GLN A 199 -5.51 53.92 -28.51
N LEU A 200 -5.29 54.69 -27.44
CA LEU A 200 -4.93 54.15 -26.13
C LEU A 200 -6.04 53.29 -25.54
N LYS A 201 -7.32 53.72 -25.67
CA LYS A 201 -8.46 52.90 -25.26
C LYS A 201 -8.54 51.59 -26.04
N MET A 202 -8.37 51.65 -27.36
CA MET A 202 -8.38 50.47 -28.24
C MET A 202 -7.24 49.49 -27.92
N GLN A 203 -6.04 49.99 -27.63
CA GLN A 203 -4.91 49.15 -27.22
C GLN A 203 -5.17 48.50 -25.85
N ALA A 204 -5.66 49.27 -24.88
CA ALA A 204 -6.00 48.74 -23.56
C ALA A 204 -7.10 47.67 -23.62
N THR A 205 -8.13 47.87 -24.45
CA THR A 205 -9.17 46.85 -24.66
C THR A 205 -8.62 45.59 -25.32
N ALA A 206 -7.76 45.74 -26.34
CA ALA A 206 -7.13 44.59 -27.01
C ALA A 206 -6.17 43.82 -26.08
N GLU A 207 -5.41 44.51 -25.22
CA GLU A 207 -4.56 43.87 -24.22
C GLU A 207 -5.38 43.15 -23.14
N TYR A 208 -6.49 43.75 -22.71
CA TYR A 208 -7.41 43.11 -21.76
C TYR A 208 -8.06 41.85 -22.36
N GLU A 209 -8.48 41.90 -23.62
CA GLU A 209 -9.03 40.73 -24.31
C GLU A 209 -7.99 39.61 -24.47
N ARG A 210 -6.74 39.95 -24.84
CA ARG A 210 -5.63 39.00 -24.88
C ARG A 210 -5.36 38.37 -23.51
N PHE A 211 -5.37 39.19 -22.46
CA PHE A 211 -5.24 38.70 -21.09
C PHE A 211 -6.38 37.75 -20.74
N GLN A 212 -7.64 38.15 -20.96
CA GLN A 212 -8.82 37.34 -20.65
C GLN A 212 -8.79 35.97 -21.36
N GLN A 213 -8.35 35.94 -22.62
CA GLN A 213 -8.18 34.70 -23.38
C GLN A 213 -7.03 33.82 -22.84
N GLY A 214 -5.97 34.43 -22.31
CA GLY A 214 -4.79 33.74 -21.77
C GLY A 214 -4.92 33.26 -20.31
N VAL A 215 -5.78 33.88 -19.51
CA VAL A 215 -5.92 33.63 -18.05
C VAL A 215 -6.19 32.16 -17.73
N GLY A 216 -7.06 31.49 -18.49
CA GLY A 216 -7.40 30.09 -18.26
C GLY A 216 -6.19 29.16 -18.45
N ARG A 217 -5.39 29.39 -19.50
CA ARG A 217 -4.16 28.64 -19.74
C ARG A 217 -3.12 28.94 -18.67
N TRP A 218 -2.94 30.20 -18.33
CA TRP A 218 -2.01 30.60 -17.29
C TRP A 218 -2.35 29.97 -15.92
N HIS A 219 -3.62 29.92 -15.53
CA HIS A 219 -4.05 29.24 -14.31
C HIS A 219 -3.74 27.73 -14.35
N TYR A 220 -3.95 27.10 -15.51
CA TYR A 220 -3.63 25.70 -15.71
C TYR A 220 -2.12 25.44 -15.59
N ASP A 221 -1.28 26.25 -16.24
CA ASP A 221 0.18 26.14 -16.21
C ASP A 221 0.72 26.34 -14.79
N VAL A 222 0.20 27.33 -14.05
CA VAL A 222 0.57 27.54 -12.64
C VAL A 222 0.13 26.36 -11.78
N TRP A 223 -1.04 25.79 -12.00
CA TRP A 223 -1.47 24.61 -11.27
C TRP A 223 -0.62 23.38 -11.58
N GLN A 224 -0.27 23.17 -12.85
CA GLN A 224 0.56 22.07 -13.30
C GLN A 224 1.98 22.17 -12.72
N THR A 225 2.60 23.35 -12.76
CA THR A 225 3.94 23.58 -12.17
C THR A 225 3.95 23.35 -10.65
N LEU A 226 2.90 23.76 -9.94
CA LEU A 226 2.76 23.44 -8.51
C LEU A 226 2.64 21.94 -8.29
N LEU A 227 1.87 21.23 -9.13
CA LEU A 227 1.72 19.78 -9.06
C LEU A 227 3.04 19.05 -9.28
N GLU A 228 3.78 19.41 -10.32
CA GLU A 228 5.10 18.86 -10.64
C GLU A 228 6.08 19.10 -9.48
N ARG A 229 6.09 20.31 -8.90
CA ARG A 229 6.90 20.64 -7.72
C ARG A 229 6.56 19.75 -6.53
N ALA A 230 5.27 19.55 -6.23
CA ALA A 230 4.84 18.70 -5.11
C ALA A 230 5.16 17.22 -5.34
N GLN A 231 5.15 16.76 -6.59
CA GLN A 231 5.58 15.41 -6.97
C GLN A 231 7.10 15.23 -6.81
N ALA A 232 7.90 16.17 -7.34
CA ALA A 232 9.35 16.15 -7.21
C ALA A 232 9.79 16.11 -5.74
N GLN A 233 9.15 16.90 -4.87
CA GLN A 233 9.42 16.89 -3.43
C GLN A 233 9.18 15.52 -2.77
N ARG A 234 8.17 14.77 -3.21
CA ARG A 234 7.93 13.42 -2.69
C ARG A 234 8.97 12.43 -3.16
N ILE A 235 9.42 12.56 -4.40
CA ILE A 235 10.49 11.71 -4.95
C ILE A 235 11.79 11.99 -4.17
N ILE A 236 12.11 13.25 -3.93
CA ILE A 236 13.27 13.66 -3.12
C ILE A 236 13.14 13.13 -1.68
N GLU A 237 11.97 13.23 -1.05
CA GLU A 237 11.75 12.67 0.29
C GLU A 237 11.93 11.14 0.32
N ALA A 238 11.47 10.45 -0.74
CA ALA A 238 11.62 9.00 -0.84
C ALA A 238 13.07 8.55 -1.12
N MET A 239 13.80 9.28 -1.97
CA MET A 239 15.16 8.91 -2.37
C MET A 239 16.24 9.41 -1.40
N GLU A 240 16.10 10.62 -0.89
CA GLU A 240 17.13 11.30 -0.10
C GLU A 240 16.75 11.42 1.38
N GLY A 241 15.51 11.09 1.77
CA GLY A 241 15.01 11.26 3.14
C GLY A 241 14.85 12.73 3.56
N ARG A 242 14.92 13.67 2.61
CA ARG A 242 14.86 15.12 2.85
C ARG A 242 13.45 15.65 2.70
N SER A 243 13.08 16.66 3.48
CA SER A 243 11.72 17.22 3.48
C SER A 243 11.76 18.74 3.67
N PHE A 244 10.62 19.43 3.63
CA PHE A 244 10.56 20.87 3.92
C PHE A 244 11.08 21.24 5.31
N SER A 245 10.99 20.35 6.29
CA SER A 245 11.57 20.55 7.62
C SER A 245 13.07 20.27 7.68
N ASN A 246 13.66 19.76 6.60
CA ASN A 246 15.09 19.55 6.46
C ASN A 246 15.53 19.81 5.00
N PRO A 247 15.51 21.09 4.57
CA PRO A 247 15.81 21.46 3.19
C PRO A 247 17.28 21.17 2.84
N PRO A 248 17.61 21.05 1.55
CA PRO A 248 19.00 20.93 1.14
C PRO A 248 19.78 22.20 1.55
N PRO A 249 21.08 22.06 1.88
CA PRO A 249 21.93 23.21 2.14
C PRO A 249 21.96 24.15 0.94
N TYR A 250 22.07 25.45 1.22
CA TYR A 250 22.07 26.50 0.20
C TYR A 250 23.14 26.21 -0.88
N GLY A 251 22.77 26.34 -2.15
CA GLY A 251 23.66 26.05 -3.29
C GLY A 251 23.75 24.58 -3.72
N VAL A 252 23.07 23.65 -3.03
CA VAL A 252 23.04 22.23 -3.41
C VAL A 252 21.64 21.84 -3.92
N CYS A 253 21.55 21.44 -5.18
CA CYS A 253 20.32 20.87 -5.74
C CYS A 253 20.20 19.38 -5.42
N SER A 254 18.97 18.89 -5.28
CA SER A 254 18.71 17.45 -5.14
C SER A 254 19.17 16.69 -6.39
N ALA A 255 19.67 15.47 -6.22
CA ALA A 255 20.19 14.66 -7.33
C ALA A 255 19.10 14.36 -8.37
N TYR A 256 17.85 14.21 -7.94
CA TYR A 256 16.69 14.03 -8.82
C TYR A 256 16.50 15.22 -9.78
N LEU A 257 16.46 16.44 -9.26
CA LEU A 257 16.27 17.64 -10.09
C LEU A 257 17.44 17.88 -11.06
N LEU A 258 18.66 17.57 -10.65
CA LEU A 258 19.84 17.66 -11.52
C LEU A 258 19.75 16.67 -12.69
N ARG A 259 19.31 15.43 -12.41
CA ARG A 259 19.12 14.42 -13.44
C ARG A 259 17.99 14.81 -14.42
N GLU A 260 16.85 15.27 -13.91
CA GLU A 260 15.74 15.72 -14.76
C GLU A 260 16.13 16.94 -15.62
N ALA A 261 16.90 17.87 -15.05
CA ALA A 261 17.46 19.00 -15.79
C ALA A 261 18.43 18.55 -16.88
N GLY A 262 19.28 17.55 -16.59
CA GLY A 262 20.17 16.93 -17.57
C GLY A 262 19.41 16.25 -18.72
N GLU A 263 18.37 15.48 -18.42
CA GLU A 263 17.50 14.82 -19.42
C GLU A 263 16.77 15.87 -20.30
N LYS A 264 16.22 16.93 -19.69
CA LYS A 264 15.58 18.05 -20.43
C LYS A 264 16.59 18.82 -21.29
N HIS A 265 17.83 18.99 -20.82
CA HIS A 265 18.91 19.61 -21.58
C HIS A 265 19.30 18.76 -22.79
N GLN A 266 19.52 17.46 -22.59
CA GLN A 266 19.80 16.52 -23.68
C GLN A 266 18.65 16.46 -24.69
N GLY A 267 17.40 16.44 -24.24
CA GLY A 267 16.23 16.49 -25.11
C GLY A 267 16.18 17.79 -25.94
N ARG A 268 16.49 18.95 -25.34
CA ARG A 268 16.62 20.22 -26.07
C ARG A 268 17.73 20.15 -27.12
N LYS A 269 18.91 19.61 -26.78
CA LYS A 269 20.00 19.40 -27.76
C LYS A 269 19.57 18.54 -28.95
N GLN A 270 18.87 17.44 -28.69
CA GLN A 270 18.37 16.54 -29.73
C GLN A 270 17.30 17.20 -30.62
N SER A 271 16.40 17.99 -30.04
CA SER A 271 15.40 18.73 -30.83
C SER A 271 16.04 19.80 -31.73
N VAL A 272 17.09 20.47 -31.26
CA VAL A 272 17.81 21.49 -32.04
C VAL A 272 18.67 20.84 -33.13
N SER A 273 19.28 19.68 -32.87
CA SER A 273 20.00 18.93 -33.91
C SER A 273 19.06 18.41 -35.00
N GLN A 274 17.88 17.88 -34.63
CA GLN A 274 16.87 17.44 -35.61
C GLN A 274 16.29 18.59 -36.44
N ALA A 275 16.08 19.77 -35.84
CA ALA A 275 15.63 20.96 -36.56
C ALA A 275 16.67 21.46 -37.58
N ARG A 276 17.97 21.24 -37.31
CA ARG A 276 19.07 21.58 -38.22
C ARG A 276 19.14 20.65 -39.42
N ASP A 277 18.84 19.36 -39.22
CA ASP A 277 18.85 18.34 -40.29
C ASP A 277 17.66 18.48 -41.26
N LEU A 278 16.56 19.11 -40.84
CA LEU A 278 15.35 19.31 -41.64
C LEU A 278 15.32 20.60 -42.48
N GLY A 279 16.37 21.43 -42.42
CA GLY A 279 16.56 22.57 -43.33
C GLY A 279 15.61 23.77 -43.14
N ASP A 280 14.74 23.78 -42.13
CA ASP A 280 13.76 24.85 -41.90
C ASP A 280 14.39 26.00 -41.08
N THR A 281 15.14 26.85 -41.78
CA THR A 281 15.89 27.99 -41.21
C THR A 281 15.08 29.30 -41.28
N LYS A 282 13.87 29.33 -40.71
CA LYS A 282 13.10 30.60 -40.61
C LYS A 282 12.75 31.08 -39.19
N ASP A 283 12.87 30.24 -38.16
CA ASP A 283 12.59 30.64 -36.76
C ASP A 283 13.78 30.47 -35.78
N VAL A 284 15.01 30.36 -36.30
CA VAL A 284 16.21 29.92 -35.54
C VAL A 284 16.98 31.05 -34.82
N GLY A 285 16.32 32.16 -34.45
CA GLY A 285 16.98 33.27 -33.77
C GLY A 285 17.41 32.97 -32.32
N MET A 286 16.60 32.23 -31.57
CA MET A 286 16.88 31.87 -30.16
C MET A 286 17.45 30.46 -29.99
N GLY A 287 17.14 29.51 -30.88
CA GLY A 287 17.59 28.12 -30.75
C GLY A 287 19.07 27.90 -31.09
N GLN A 288 19.62 28.72 -32.00
CA GLN A 288 21.05 28.67 -32.35
C GLN A 288 21.95 29.22 -31.24
N SER A 289 21.56 30.30 -30.54
CA SER A 289 22.41 30.89 -29.49
C SER A 289 22.55 29.95 -28.29
N VAL A 290 21.44 29.30 -27.86
CA VAL A 290 21.44 28.35 -26.74
C VAL A 290 22.26 27.08 -27.06
N TYR A 291 22.32 26.66 -28.33
CA TYR A 291 23.14 25.52 -28.76
C TYR A 291 24.63 25.87 -28.80
N VAL A 292 24.98 27.08 -29.29
CA VAL A 292 26.36 27.57 -29.32
C VAL A 292 26.89 27.79 -27.90
N GLU A 293 26.12 28.42 -27.02
CA GLU A 293 26.48 28.61 -25.61
C GLU A 293 26.68 27.27 -24.89
N SER A 294 25.84 26.26 -25.17
CA SER A 294 26.01 24.93 -24.57
C SER A 294 27.22 24.15 -25.12
N GLN A 295 27.65 24.38 -26.35
CA GLN A 295 28.87 23.76 -26.90
C GLN A 295 30.12 24.41 -26.31
N THR A 296 30.11 25.72 -26.11
CA THR A 296 31.23 26.44 -25.47
C THR A 296 31.34 26.04 -24.00
N GLU A 297 30.22 25.94 -23.26
CA GLU A 297 30.24 25.47 -21.86
C GLU A 297 30.71 24.01 -21.74
N GLU A 298 30.35 23.13 -22.68
CA GLU A 298 30.86 21.75 -22.69
C GLU A 298 32.35 21.68 -23.01
N GLN A 299 32.83 22.52 -23.93
CA GLN A 299 34.26 22.61 -24.23
C GLN A 299 35.05 23.14 -23.03
N GLU A 300 34.58 24.19 -22.37
CA GLU A 300 35.20 24.73 -21.16
C GLU A 300 35.19 23.71 -20.01
N ALA A 301 34.08 22.99 -19.81
CA ALA A 301 34.00 21.94 -18.79
C ALA A 301 34.93 20.76 -19.10
N ASN A 302 35.05 20.37 -20.38
CA ASN A 302 35.98 19.32 -20.81
C ASN A 302 37.44 19.77 -20.66
N GLU A 303 37.77 21.01 -21.00
CA GLU A 303 39.10 21.59 -20.80
C GLU A 303 39.48 21.63 -19.31
N LEU A 304 38.53 22.01 -18.45
CA LEU A 304 38.71 21.96 -16.99
C LEU A 304 38.90 20.53 -16.49
N LEU A 305 38.13 19.56 -17.01
CA LEU A 305 38.29 18.14 -16.69
C LEU A 305 39.66 17.64 -17.13
N PHE A 306 40.09 17.89 -18.37
CA PHE A 306 41.42 17.51 -18.86
C PHE A 306 42.55 18.17 -18.06
N ALA A 307 42.39 19.44 -17.67
CA ALA A 307 43.34 20.13 -16.82
C ALA A 307 43.42 19.50 -15.42
N LEU A 308 42.30 19.02 -14.88
CA LEU A 308 42.24 18.31 -13.60
C LEU A 308 42.81 16.88 -13.72
N GLU A 309 42.54 16.16 -14.80
CA GLU A 309 43.13 14.84 -15.10
C GLU A 309 44.66 14.94 -15.17
N SER A 310 45.16 15.94 -15.89
CA SER A 310 46.60 16.22 -16.00
C SER A 310 47.24 16.57 -14.65
N LYS A 311 46.56 17.37 -13.81
CA LYS A 311 47.07 17.78 -12.49
C LYS A 311 47.01 16.67 -11.43
N LEU A 312 46.00 15.79 -11.50
CA LEU A 312 45.76 14.76 -10.50
C LEU A 312 46.30 13.38 -10.91
N GLY A 313 46.71 13.19 -12.18
CA GLY A 313 47.20 11.93 -12.70
C GLY A 313 46.14 10.82 -12.77
N TYR A 314 44.86 11.19 -12.69
CA TYR A 314 43.72 10.28 -12.80
C TYR A 314 43.04 10.48 -14.15
N ASN A 315 42.68 9.37 -14.80
CA ASN A 315 41.86 9.41 -16.00
C ASN A 315 40.39 9.25 -15.59
N PHE A 316 39.58 10.30 -15.76
CA PHE A 316 38.15 10.28 -15.41
C PHE A 316 37.27 9.79 -16.58
N SER A 317 37.86 9.51 -17.75
CA SER A 317 37.16 8.80 -18.81
C SER A 317 36.75 7.40 -18.33
N LEU A 318 35.44 7.20 -18.21
CA LEU A 318 34.87 5.88 -17.93
C LEU A 318 35.30 4.94 -19.06
N PRO A 319 35.80 3.72 -18.76
CA PRO A 319 36.03 2.73 -19.81
C PRO A 319 34.70 2.46 -20.51
N GLU A 320 34.68 2.62 -21.83
CA GLU A 320 33.54 2.28 -22.68
C GLU A 320 33.10 0.84 -22.38
N VAL A 321 31.83 0.67 -21.99
CA VAL A 321 31.16 -0.63 -21.84
C VAL A 321 30.26 -0.85 -23.04
#